data_AF-A0A0G4KD35-F1
#
_entry.id   AF-A0A0G4KD35-F1
#
_cell.length_a   1.000
_cell.length_b   1.000
_cell.length_c   1.000
_cell.angle_alpha   90.00
_cell.angle_beta   90.00
_cell.angle_gamma   90.00
#
_symmetry.space_group_name_H-M   'P 1'
#
loop_
_entity.id
_entity.type
_entity.pdbx_description
1 polymer ?
#
loop_
_entity_poly.entity_id
_entity_poly.type
_entity_poly.pdbx_seq_one_letter_code
_entity_poly.pdbx_strand_id
1 'polypeptide(L)'
;MSLVSESAHYYVWIFPGFKRRAAVLGDLVFTLTRRAFLSLTKAAHPDVPAWSYLATYNYGTPILGTFHGSDILQVFYGVLPNYASRQIRTYYTNFVHDLDPNVGAAAQYPSWPRWDQGKKLINFLANRAGGLLDDNFRSDSYDFIASNVGAFYI
;
A
#
# COMPACT_ATOMS: atom_id res chain seq x y z
N MET A 1 16.88 -44.86 -29.23
CA MET A 1 17.33 -45.09 -27.83
C MET A 1 17.80 -43.74 -27.29
N SER A 2 16.87 -42.91 -26.78
CA SER A 2 16.67 -42.66 -25.33
C SER A 2 18.02 -42.38 -24.63
N LEU A 3 18.28 -41.19 -24.09
CA LEU A 3 17.57 -40.64 -22.92
C LEU A 3 17.57 -39.10 -22.94
N VAL A 4 16.37 -38.51 -23.04
CA VAL A 4 16.08 -37.19 -22.47
C VAL A 4 15.58 -37.48 -21.06
N SER A 5 16.36 -37.11 -20.04
CA SER A 5 15.95 -37.19 -18.64
C SER A 5 15.79 -35.78 -18.10
N GLU A 6 14.54 -35.40 -17.91
CA GLU A 6 14.10 -34.21 -17.20
C GLU A 6 14.79 -34.04 -15.85
N SER A 7 15.25 -32.83 -15.59
CA SER A 7 15.31 -32.26 -14.24
C SER A 7 15.27 -30.74 -14.33
N ALA A 8 14.25 -30.24 -15.04
CA ALA A 8 13.87 -28.83 -15.04
C ALA A 8 12.88 -28.57 -13.89
N HIS A 9 13.31 -28.69 -12.64
CA HIS A 9 12.43 -28.43 -11.49
C HIS A 9 13.13 -27.69 -10.36
N TYR A 10 13.70 -26.53 -10.66
CA TYR A 10 13.90 -25.49 -9.66
C TYR A 10 13.28 -24.19 -10.18
N TYR A 11 12.34 -23.64 -9.40
CA TYR A 11 11.62 -22.36 -9.59
C TYR A 11 10.28 -22.37 -10.34
N VAL A 12 9.38 -23.28 -9.96
CA VAL A 12 7.97 -22.90 -9.78
C VAL A 12 7.91 -21.97 -8.57
N TRP A 13 7.61 -20.68 -8.74
CA TRP A 13 7.12 -19.86 -7.61
C TRP A 13 5.63 -19.58 -7.77
N ILE A 14 4.89 -20.69 -7.91
CA ILE A 14 3.44 -20.92 -7.85
C ILE A 14 2.79 -21.35 -9.17
N PHE A 15 2.68 -20.50 -10.20
CA PHE A 15 2.33 -20.90 -11.58
C PHE A 15 2.54 -19.72 -12.56
N PRO A 16 2.70 -19.96 -13.89
CA PRO A 16 2.93 -18.90 -14.87
C PRO A 16 1.89 -17.78 -14.79
N GLY A 17 2.37 -16.53 -14.68
CA GLY A 17 1.51 -15.33 -14.59
C GLY A 17 0.99 -14.97 -13.20
N PHE A 18 1.39 -15.69 -12.14
CA PHE A 18 0.94 -15.42 -10.76
C PHE A 18 1.10 -13.94 -10.37
N LYS A 19 2.32 -13.39 -10.50
CA LYS A 19 2.61 -11.98 -10.14
C LYS A 19 1.79 -10.98 -10.95
N ARG A 20 1.51 -11.28 -12.23
CA ARG A 20 0.68 -10.41 -13.09
C ARG A 20 -0.77 -10.39 -12.61
N ARG A 21 -1.36 -11.55 -12.33
CA ARG A 21 -2.73 -11.63 -11.79
C ARG A 21 -2.84 -10.98 -10.41
N ALA A 22 -1.85 -11.19 -9.54
CA ALA A 22 -1.79 -10.55 -8.24
C ALA A 22 -1.74 -9.01 -8.36
N ALA A 23 -0.94 -8.47 -9.29
CA ALA A 23 -0.88 -7.03 -9.55
C ALA A 23 -2.23 -6.49 -10.06
N VAL A 24 -2.86 -7.16 -11.04
CA VAL A 24 -4.16 -6.74 -11.59
C VAL A 24 -5.24 -6.74 -10.50
N LEU A 25 -5.37 -7.83 -9.75
CA LEU A 25 -6.39 -7.95 -8.69
C LEU A 25 -6.15 -6.92 -7.58
N GLY A 26 -4.90 -6.77 -7.13
CA GLY A 26 -4.54 -5.83 -6.07
C GLY A 26 -4.76 -4.36 -6.45
N ASP A 27 -4.53 -4.01 -7.72
CA ASP A 27 -4.76 -2.65 -8.22
C ASP A 27 -6.24 -2.34 -8.39
N LEU A 28 -6.99 -3.28 -8.99
CA LEU A 28 -8.42 -3.13 -9.29
C LEU A 28 -9.27 -3.03 -8.03
N VAL A 29 -8.97 -3.81 -7.00
CA VAL A 29 -9.81 -3.86 -5.80
C VAL A 29 -9.35 -2.84 -4.74
N PHE A 30 -8.03 -2.58 -4.62
CA PHE A 30 -7.49 -1.81 -3.50
C PHE A 30 -6.61 -0.64 -3.93
N THR A 31 -5.49 -0.92 -4.58
CA THR A 31 -4.35 0.02 -4.59
C THR A 31 -4.57 1.23 -5.51
N LEU A 32 -5.05 1.00 -6.74
CA LEU A 32 -5.34 2.09 -7.68
C LEU A 32 -6.76 2.63 -7.48
N THR A 33 -7.69 1.79 -7.04
CA THR A 33 -9.01 2.24 -6.58
C THR A 33 -8.93 3.24 -5.43
N ARG A 34 -7.99 3.06 -4.48
CA ARG A 34 -7.67 4.09 -3.47
C ARG A 34 -7.21 5.41 -4.09
N ARG A 35 -6.35 5.39 -5.12
CA ARG A 35 -5.91 6.63 -5.82
C ARG A 35 -7.08 7.31 -6.52
N ALA A 36 -7.97 6.53 -7.14
CA ALA A 36 -9.18 7.05 -7.79
C ALA A 36 -10.13 7.68 -6.76
N PHE A 37 -10.36 6.99 -5.65
CA PHE A 37 -11.15 7.48 -4.51
C PHE A 37 -10.61 8.81 -3.98
N LEU A 38 -9.30 8.92 -3.73
CA LEU A 38 -8.69 10.17 -3.27
C LEU A 38 -8.83 11.29 -4.30
N SER A 39 -8.60 10.99 -5.58
CA SER A 39 -8.72 11.98 -6.65
C SER A 39 -10.15 12.51 -6.77
N LEU A 40 -11.16 11.63 -6.74
CA LEU A 40 -12.57 11.99 -6.84
C LEU A 40 -13.06 12.75 -5.60
N THR A 41 -12.73 12.27 -4.39
CA THR A 41 -13.16 12.93 -3.15
C THR A 41 -12.49 14.29 -2.98
N LYS A 42 -11.22 14.45 -3.36
CA LYS A 42 -10.57 15.77 -3.34
C LYS A 42 -11.11 16.72 -4.40
N ALA A 43 -11.52 16.20 -5.56
CA ALA A 43 -12.18 17.03 -6.57
C ALA A 43 -13.56 17.53 -6.10
N ALA A 44 -14.33 16.67 -5.42
CA ALA A 44 -15.65 17.03 -4.88
C ALA A 44 -15.57 17.86 -3.59
N HIS A 45 -14.58 17.62 -2.75
CA HIS A 45 -14.41 18.20 -1.42
C HIS A 45 -12.96 18.64 -1.19
N PRO A 46 -12.51 19.75 -1.82
CA PRO A 46 -11.11 20.19 -1.77
C PRO A 46 -10.64 20.60 -0.37
N ASP A 47 -11.53 20.96 0.54
CA ASP A 47 -11.14 21.39 1.89
C ASP A 47 -11.08 20.23 2.91
N VAL A 48 -11.62 19.05 2.57
CA VAL A 48 -11.60 17.89 3.47
C VAL A 48 -10.20 17.27 3.45
N PRO A 49 -9.47 17.23 4.58
CA PRO A 49 -8.12 16.71 4.61
C PRO A 49 -8.12 15.19 4.41
N ALA A 50 -7.11 14.68 3.72
CA ALA A 50 -6.91 13.26 3.51
C ALA A 50 -5.43 12.93 3.59
N TRP A 51 -5.11 11.78 4.19
CA TRP A 51 -3.77 11.23 4.29
C TRP A 51 -3.76 9.83 3.69
N SER A 52 -2.66 9.46 3.04
CA SER A 52 -2.56 8.15 2.41
C SER A 52 -1.15 7.58 2.53
N TYR A 53 -1.06 6.25 2.55
CA TYR A 53 0.19 5.52 2.75
C TYR A 53 0.28 4.31 1.83
N LEU A 54 1.49 3.78 1.69
CA LEU A 54 1.75 2.45 1.14
C LEU A 54 2.60 1.68 2.16
N ALA A 55 2.18 0.47 2.51
CA ALA A 55 2.91 -0.39 3.43
C ALA A 55 3.88 -1.32 2.68
N THR A 56 5.14 -1.36 3.11
CA THR A 56 6.15 -2.28 2.60
C THR A 56 6.96 -2.96 3.71
N TYR A 57 6.42 -2.98 4.94
CA TYR A 57 7.08 -3.55 6.13
C TYR A 57 7.35 -5.06 6.03
N ASN A 58 6.66 -5.79 5.15
CA ASN A 58 6.89 -7.20 4.86
C ASN A 58 7.58 -7.40 3.50
N TYR A 59 8.31 -6.39 3.01
CA TYR A 59 9.14 -6.56 1.82
C TYR A 59 10.11 -7.74 2.02
N GLY A 60 10.11 -8.68 1.08
CA GLY A 60 10.91 -9.90 1.14
C GLY A 60 10.19 -11.13 1.71
N THR A 61 8.96 -11.00 2.25
CA THR A 61 8.15 -12.18 2.61
C THR A 61 7.94 -13.05 1.36
N PRO A 62 8.36 -14.34 1.39
CA PRO A 62 8.28 -15.21 0.22
C PRO A 62 6.86 -15.27 -0.32
N ILE A 63 6.75 -15.25 -1.66
CA ILE A 63 5.48 -15.32 -2.42
C ILE A 63 4.59 -14.08 -2.28
N LEU A 64 4.28 -13.68 -1.04
CA LEU A 64 3.18 -12.78 -0.71
C LEU A 64 3.62 -11.31 -0.55
N GLY A 65 4.89 -11.05 -0.22
CA GLY A 65 5.35 -9.71 0.12
C GLY A 65 4.56 -9.09 1.27
N THR A 66 4.24 -7.79 1.18
CA THR A 66 3.31 -7.14 2.13
C THR A 66 1.87 -7.37 1.65
N PHE A 67 1.30 -8.51 2.07
CA PHE A 67 0.01 -8.98 1.59
C PHE A 67 -1.18 -8.45 2.39
N HIS A 68 -2.37 -8.61 1.83
CA HIS A 68 -3.64 -8.20 2.42
C HIS A 68 -3.90 -8.92 3.77
N GLY A 69 -4.32 -8.17 4.79
CA GLY A 69 -4.54 -8.68 6.15
C GLY A 69 -3.28 -8.74 7.01
N SER A 70 -2.08 -8.51 6.44
CA SER A 70 -0.84 -8.46 7.24
C SER A 70 -0.79 -7.27 8.22
N ASP A 71 -1.56 -6.22 7.92
CA ASP A 71 -1.76 -5.05 8.76
C ASP A 71 -2.53 -5.37 10.06
N ILE A 72 -3.33 -6.44 10.08
CA ILE A 72 -3.95 -6.94 11.33
C ILE A 72 -2.85 -7.31 12.33
N LEU A 73 -1.84 -8.07 11.89
CA LEU A 73 -0.70 -8.43 12.75
C LEU A 73 0.14 -7.20 13.10
N GLN A 74 0.50 -6.39 12.09
CA GLN A 74 1.43 -5.28 12.26
C GLN A 74 0.84 -4.12 13.09
N VAL A 75 -0.45 -3.83 12.96
CA VAL A 75 -1.11 -2.67 13.56
C VAL A 75 -1.97 -3.08 14.77
N PHE A 76 -2.86 -4.06 14.64
CA PHE A 76 -3.79 -4.38 15.73
C PHE A 76 -3.16 -5.26 16.81
N TYR A 77 -2.35 -6.25 16.43
CA TYR A 77 -1.58 -7.04 17.39
C TYR A 77 -0.20 -6.46 17.70
N GLY A 78 0.34 -5.60 16.82
CA GLY A 78 1.64 -4.96 17.03
C GLY A 78 2.79 -5.95 16.92
N VAL A 79 2.61 -7.00 16.10
CA VAL A 79 3.58 -8.07 15.87
C VAL A 79 4.22 -7.85 14.50
N LEU A 80 5.53 -7.62 14.40
CA LEU A 80 6.48 -7.42 15.51
C LEU A 80 6.37 -5.99 16.09
N PRO A 81 6.81 -5.76 17.35
CA PRO A 81 6.92 -4.43 17.94
C PRO A 81 8.12 -3.67 17.35
N ASN A 82 8.05 -3.40 16.04
CA ASN A 82 9.06 -2.75 15.23
C ASN A 82 8.72 -1.26 14.98
N TYR A 83 9.47 -0.63 14.08
CA TYR A 83 9.25 0.78 13.74
C TYR A 83 7.86 0.99 13.13
N ALA A 84 7.45 0.12 12.20
CA ALA A 84 6.16 0.20 11.54
C ALA A 84 4.98 0.15 12.53
N SER A 85 4.94 -0.83 13.46
CA SER A 85 3.83 -0.93 14.42
C SER A 85 3.72 0.31 15.28
N ARG A 86 4.83 0.81 15.82
CA ARG A 86 4.81 2.02 16.66
C ARG A 86 4.41 3.25 15.85
N GLN A 87 4.98 3.44 14.66
CA GLN A 87 4.67 4.58 13.81
C GLN A 87 3.19 4.61 13.40
N ILE A 88 2.66 3.50 12.87
CA ILE A 88 1.27 3.44 12.41
C ILE A 88 0.31 3.64 13.57
N ARG A 89 0.54 3.00 14.72
CA ARG A 89 -0.29 3.16 15.91
C ARG A 89 -0.29 4.60 16.41
N THR A 90 0.87 5.25 16.47
CA THR A 90 0.94 6.67 16.85
C THR A 90 0.09 7.52 15.91
N TYR A 91 0.25 7.40 14.58
CA TYR A 91 -0.57 8.17 13.64
C TYR A 91 -2.07 7.88 13.78
N TYR A 92 -2.46 6.62 13.96
CA TYR A 92 -3.88 6.25 14.09
C TYR A 92 -4.48 6.77 15.39
N THR A 93 -3.77 6.64 16.51
CA THR A 93 -4.19 7.17 17.81
C THR A 93 -4.35 8.70 17.73
N ASN A 94 -3.38 9.41 17.16
CA ASN A 94 -3.46 10.86 16.99
C ASN A 94 -4.65 11.25 16.11
N PHE A 95 -4.86 10.56 14.99
CA PHE A 95 -6.00 10.84 14.12
C PHE A 95 -7.36 10.63 14.81
N VAL A 96 -7.47 9.60 15.65
CA VAL A 96 -8.70 9.35 16.43
C VAL A 96 -8.95 10.47 17.45
N HIS A 97 -7.92 11.02 18.07
CA HIS A 97 -8.05 12.05 19.10
C HIS A 97 -8.20 13.47 18.52
N ASP A 98 -7.46 13.78 17.45
CA ASP A 98 -7.23 15.15 17.00
C ASP A 98 -7.62 15.38 15.53
N LEU A 99 -8.08 14.34 14.82
CA LEU A 99 -8.40 14.37 13.38
C LEU A 99 -7.20 14.75 12.47
N ASP A 100 -5.98 14.69 13.02
CA ASP A 100 -4.71 14.89 12.30
C ASP A 100 -3.66 13.90 12.83
N PRO A 101 -3.09 13.03 11.98
CA PRO A 101 -2.11 12.05 12.43
C PRO A 101 -0.83 12.69 13.00
N ASN A 102 -0.53 13.95 12.68
CA ASN A 102 0.72 14.62 13.03
C ASN A 102 0.75 15.19 14.45
N VAL A 103 -0.41 15.32 15.12
CA VAL A 103 -0.49 15.95 16.45
C VAL A 103 0.29 15.13 17.46
N GLY A 104 1.22 15.75 18.20
CA GLY A 104 2.10 15.06 19.15
C GLY A 104 3.17 14.12 18.53
N ALA A 105 3.12 13.85 17.22
CA ALA A 105 4.10 13.01 16.53
C ALA A 105 5.35 13.77 16.05
N ALA A 106 5.31 15.11 16.03
CA ALA A 106 6.29 15.99 15.37
C ALA A 106 7.74 15.87 15.89
N ALA A 107 7.99 15.15 16.98
CA ALA A 107 9.33 14.85 17.49
C ALA A 107 9.78 13.39 17.27
N GLN A 108 8.88 12.46 16.91
CA GLN A 108 9.16 11.02 16.90
C GLN A 108 9.13 10.40 15.49
N TYR A 109 8.25 10.90 14.60
CA TYR A 109 8.05 10.35 13.27
C TYR A 109 8.04 11.46 12.20
N PRO A 110 8.37 11.16 10.93
CA PRO A 110 8.26 12.13 9.85
C PRO A 110 6.87 12.76 9.77
N SER A 111 6.75 14.00 9.30
CA SER A 111 5.42 14.56 9.04
C SER A 111 4.73 13.76 7.93
N TRP A 112 3.47 13.40 8.16
CA TRP A 112 2.56 12.82 7.17
C TRP A 112 1.85 13.94 6.42
N PRO A 113 2.27 14.25 5.18
CA PRO A 113 1.64 15.30 4.41
C PRO A 113 0.22 14.92 4.06
N ARG A 114 -0.66 15.92 3.96
CA ARG A 114 -1.97 15.70 3.33
C ARG A 114 -1.74 15.30 1.88
N TRP A 115 -2.51 14.35 1.39
CA TRP A 115 -2.32 13.77 0.05
C TRP A 115 -2.46 14.83 -1.05
N ASP A 116 -3.33 15.83 -0.87
CA ASP A 116 -3.49 16.94 -1.81
C ASP A 116 -2.28 17.89 -1.87
N GLN A 117 -1.38 17.86 -0.89
CA GLN A 117 -0.12 18.61 -0.87
C GLN A 117 0.97 17.90 -1.66
N GLY A 118 0.71 17.61 -2.94
CA GLY A 118 1.67 17.02 -3.86
C GLY A 118 1.50 15.54 -4.16
N LYS A 119 0.32 14.96 -3.87
CA LYS A 119 -0.05 13.57 -4.18
C LYS A 119 0.98 12.57 -3.67
N LYS A 120 1.37 12.75 -2.41
CA LYS A 120 2.39 11.94 -1.74
C LYS A 120 1.78 10.88 -0.83
N LEU A 121 2.46 9.74 -0.72
CA LEU A 121 2.19 8.70 0.27
C LEU A 121 3.35 8.63 1.26
N ILE A 122 3.08 8.36 2.54
CA ILE A 122 4.12 7.81 3.41
C ILE A 122 4.34 6.34 3.05
N ASN A 123 5.61 5.91 3.00
CA ASN A 123 5.94 4.49 2.96
C ASN A 123 6.22 3.94 4.37
N PHE A 124 5.47 2.93 4.82
CA PHE A 124 5.75 2.24 6.08
C PHE A 124 6.72 1.08 5.88
N LEU A 125 7.97 1.27 6.33
CA LEU A 125 9.02 0.24 6.36
C LEU A 125 9.09 -0.42 7.75
N ALA A 126 9.58 -1.67 7.80
CA ALA A 126 9.56 -2.48 9.03
C ALA A 126 10.26 -1.84 10.22
N ASN A 127 11.52 -1.42 10.01
CA ASN A 127 12.47 -1.14 11.10
C ASN A 127 13.07 0.28 11.04
N ARG A 128 12.56 1.15 10.17
CA ARG A 128 13.03 2.54 10.02
C ARG A 128 11.95 3.42 9.40
N ALA A 129 12.16 4.74 9.48
CA ALA A 129 11.38 5.69 8.70
C ALA A 129 11.45 5.35 7.21
N GLY A 130 10.31 5.27 6.54
CA GLY A 130 10.26 5.34 5.09
C GLY A 130 10.23 6.80 4.61
N GLY A 131 10.49 6.97 3.32
CA GLY A 131 10.34 8.25 2.65
C GLY A 131 8.92 8.52 2.18
N LEU A 132 8.73 9.69 1.58
CA LEU A 132 7.54 10.01 0.80
C LEU A 132 7.66 9.40 -0.60
N LEU A 133 6.56 8.83 -1.09
CA LEU A 133 6.43 8.31 -2.44
C LEU A 133 5.50 9.18 -3.25
N ASP A 134 5.82 9.38 -4.53
CA ASP A 134 4.84 9.87 -5.50
C ASP A 134 3.73 8.84 -5.69
N ASP A 135 2.47 9.26 -5.54
CA ASP A 135 1.31 8.45 -5.85
C ASP A 135 1.01 8.44 -7.35
N ASN A 136 2.01 8.04 -8.15
CA ASN A 136 1.96 8.01 -9.61
C ASN A 136 2.44 6.67 -10.21
N PHE A 137 2.74 5.66 -9.39
CA PHE A 137 3.12 4.34 -9.91
C PHE A 137 1.98 3.73 -10.73
N ARG A 138 2.33 3.01 -11.81
CA ARG A 138 1.38 2.30 -12.70
C ARG A 138 0.28 3.21 -13.28
N SER A 139 0.64 4.41 -13.74
CA SER A 139 -0.30 5.39 -14.28
C SER A 139 -1.16 4.84 -15.41
N ASP A 140 -0.59 4.11 -16.39
CA ASP A 140 -1.38 3.56 -17.50
C ASP A 140 -2.53 2.65 -17.01
N SER A 141 -2.25 1.81 -16.00
CA SER A 141 -3.27 0.97 -15.37
C SER A 141 -4.29 1.80 -14.60
N TYR A 142 -3.83 2.84 -13.90
CA TYR A 142 -4.70 3.75 -13.16
C TYR A 142 -5.65 4.50 -14.11
N ASP A 143 -5.13 5.06 -15.20
CA ASP A 143 -5.90 5.80 -16.20
C ASP A 143 -6.95 4.90 -16.85
N PHE A 144 -6.59 3.65 -17.17
CA PHE A 144 -7.53 2.66 -17.66
C PHE A 144 -8.63 2.35 -16.65
N ILE A 145 -8.29 2.09 -15.39
CA ILE A 145 -9.28 1.80 -14.34
C ILE A 145 -10.20 3.01 -14.10
N ALA A 146 -9.64 4.20 -13.94
CA ALA A 146 -10.37 5.44 -13.67
C ALA A 146 -11.32 5.82 -14.82
N SER A 147 -10.93 5.56 -16.06
CA SER A 147 -11.77 5.83 -17.24
C SER A 147 -12.88 4.79 -17.45
N ASN A 148 -12.82 3.64 -16.79
CA ASN A 148 -13.71 2.50 -17.02
C ASN A 148 -14.36 1.96 -15.73
N VAL A 149 -14.49 2.79 -14.67
CA VAL A 149 -15.01 2.35 -13.36
C VAL A 149 -16.34 1.59 -13.47
N GLY A 150 -17.25 2.03 -14.33
CA GLY A 150 -18.54 1.36 -14.55
C GLY A 150 -18.43 -0.08 -15.07
N ALA A 151 -17.36 -0.41 -15.79
CA ALA A 151 -17.11 -1.76 -16.29
C ALA A 151 -16.58 -2.73 -15.22
N PHE A 152 -16.19 -2.21 -14.04
CA PHE A 152 -15.64 -3.00 -12.93
C PHE A 152 -16.59 -3.09 -11.74
N TYR A 153 -17.86 -2.71 -11.92
CA TYR A 153 -18.89 -2.94 -10.93
C TYR A 153 -19.15 -4.45 -10.78
N ILE A 154 -19.17 -4.93 -9.53
CA ILE A 154 -19.39 -6.33 -9.17
C ILE A 154 -20.55 -6.47 -8.19
#